data_AF-A0A354DKC8-F1
#
_entry.id   AF-A0A354DKC8-F1
#
_cell.length_a   1.000
_cell.length_b   1.000
_cell.length_c   1.000
_cell.angle_alpha   90.00
_cell.angle_beta   90.00
_cell.angle_gamma   90.00
#
_symmetry.space_group_name_H-M   'P 1'
#
loop_
_entity.id
_entity.type
_entity.pdbx_description
1 polymer ?
#
loop_
_entity_poly.entity_id
_entity_poly.type
_entity_poly.pdbx_seq_one_letter_code
_entity_poly.pdbx_strand_id
1 'polypeptide(L)'
;MIKWNKEKTIPVNIDKLWELFSAENIHRIMPNVIEHKVIEKREGVIGSKYQQKFKEGKREETYIVEDLEYESTETMKHNKIGFTVAKSLEVEAAFTLIKL
;
A
#
# COMPACT_ATOMS: atom_id res chain seq x y z
N MET A 1 -16.61 -4.48 12.57
CA MET A 1 -15.42 -4.14 11.77
C MET A 1 -14.37 -5.21 12.05
N ILE A 2 -13.96 -5.96 11.03
CA ILE A 2 -12.93 -6.99 11.18
C ILE A 2 -11.58 -6.31 10.99
N LYS A 3 -10.70 -6.39 11.98
CA LYS A 3 -9.35 -5.83 11.92
C LYS A 3 -8.34 -6.96 12.08
N TRP A 4 -7.43 -7.07 11.14
CA TRP A 4 -6.29 -7.96 11.22
C TRP A 4 -5.04 -7.12 11.50
N ASN A 5 -4.24 -7.55 12.47
CA ASN A 5 -2.92 -6.97 12.74
C ASN A 5 -1.91 -8.12 12.74
N LYS A 6 -0.74 -7.84 12.18
CA LYS A 6 0.41 -8.74 12.22
C LYS A 6 1.67 -7.90 12.33
N GLU A 7 2.56 -8.31 13.23
CA GLU A 7 3.80 -7.62 13.50
C GLU A 7 4.97 -8.60 13.41
N LYS A 8 6.12 -8.09 12.98
CA LYS A 8 7.37 -8.87 12.91
C LYS A 8 8.57 -7.93 12.93
N THR A 9 9.62 -8.33 13.66
CA THR A 9 10.93 -7.66 13.59
C THR A 9 11.73 -8.15 12.40
N ILE A 10 12.34 -7.22 11.65
CA ILE A 10 13.16 -7.51 10.47
C ILE A 10 14.53 -6.87 10.70
N PRO A 11 15.65 -7.62 10.70
CA PRO A 11 16.99 -7.08 10.97
C PRO A 11 17.58 -6.41 9.71
N VAL A 12 16.89 -5.39 9.19
CA VAL A 12 17.26 -4.62 7.99
C VAL A 12 17.04 -3.14 8.27
N ASN A 13 17.84 -2.28 7.63
CA ASN A 13 17.65 -0.83 7.70
C ASN A 13 16.23 -0.43 7.25
N ILE A 14 15.60 0.46 8.02
CA ILE A 14 14.21 0.87 7.80
C ILE A 14 13.97 1.51 6.43
N ASP A 15 14.89 2.33 5.92
CA ASP A 15 14.74 2.99 4.62
C ASP A 15 14.83 2.00 3.47
N LYS A 16 15.72 1.00 3.58
CA LYS A 16 15.80 -0.11 2.60
C LYS A 16 14.52 -0.92 2.53
N LEU A 17 13.87 -1.14 3.67
CA LEU A 17 12.58 -1.83 3.72
C LEU A 17 11.47 -0.94 3.17
N TRP A 18 11.53 0.36 3.47
CA TRP A 18 10.56 1.34 3.00
C TRP A 18 10.56 1.52 1.49
N GLU A 19 11.74 1.47 0.85
CA GLU A 19 11.89 1.55 -0.61
C GLU A 19 11.08 0.48 -1.35
N LEU A 20 10.82 -0.68 -0.72
CA LEU A 20 10.01 -1.74 -1.33
C LEU A 20 8.54 -1.36 -1.51
N PHE A 21 8.05 -0.34 -0.80
CA PHE A 21 6.70 0.21 -0.96
C PHE A 21 6.61 1.25 -2.07
N SER A 22 7.71 1.55 -2.78
CA SER A 22 7.66 2.42 -3.95
C SER A 22 6.82 1.79 -5.07
N ALA A 23 6.25 2.64 -5.94
CA ALA A 23 5.46 2.18 -7.09
C ALA A 23 6.26 1.23 -8.01
N GLU A 24 7.58 1.39 -8.08
CA GLU A 24 8.47 0.54 -8.88
C GLU A 24 8.61 -0.87 -8.29
N ASN A 25 8.52 -0.99 -6.96
CA ASN A 25 8.65 -2.26 -6.25
C ASN A 25 7.30 -2.92 -5.92
N ILE A 26 6.16 -2.31 -6.27
CA ILE A 26 4.84 -2.80 -5.86
C ILE A 26 4.58 -4.24 -6.28
N HIS A 27 4.98 -4.62 -7.50
CA HIS A 27 4.85 -5.99 -8.02
C HIS A 27 5.73 -7.01 -7.26
N ARG A 28 6.81 -6.56 -6.63
CA ARG A 28 7.71 -7.41 -5.84
C ARG A 28 7.12 -7.77 -4.49
N ILE A 29 6.48 -6.80 -3.82
CA ILE A 29 5.87 -7.01 -2.49
C ILE A 29 4.41 -7.45 -2.56
N MET A 30 3.72 -7.12 -3.64
CA MET A 30 2.32 -7.48 -3.89
C MET A 30 2.22 -8.20 -5.25
N PRO A 31 2.68 -9.46 -5.34
CA PRO A 31 2.76 -10.19 -6.62
C PRO A 31 1.40 -10.43 -7.30
N ASN A 32 0.31 -10.34 -6.54
CA ASN A 32 -1.04 -10.45 -7.07
C ASN A 32 -1.53 -9.15 -7.75
N VAL A 33 -0.83 -8.02 -7.56
CA VAL A 33 -1.07 -6.81 -8.36
C VAL A 33 -0.38 -7.03 -9.70
N ILE A 34 -1.15 -7.13 -10.78
CA ILE A 34 -0.66 -7.39 -12.14
C ILE A 34 -0.58 -6.13 -13.01
N GLU A 35 -1.29 -5.07 -12.65
CA GLU A 35 -1.11 -3.74 -13.22
C GLU A 35 -1.16 -2.70 -12.10
N HIS A 36 -0.30 -1.68 -12.17
CA HIS A 36 -0.30 -0.53 -11.29
C HIS A 36 -0.08 0.74 -12.13
N LYS A 37 -1.08 1.62 -12.19
CA LYS A 37 -1.06 2.85 -12.99
C LYS A 37 -1.35 4.05 -12.11
N VAL A 38 -0.53 5.09 -12.20
CA VAL A 38 -0.77 6.36 -11.51
C VAL A 38 -1.90 7.09 -12.22
N ILE A 39 -2.95 7.48 -11.47
CA ILE A 39 -4.06 8.30 -11.98
C ILE A 39 -3.83 9.76 -11.58
N GLU A 40 -3.52 9.98 -10.31
CA GLU A 40 -3.29 11.30 -9.74
C GLU A 40 -2.16 11.18 -8.72
N LYS A 41 -1.12 12.01 -8.86
CA LYS A 41 -0.02 12.05 -7.90
C LYS A 41 0.00 13.43 -7.25
N ARG A 42 -0.05 13.46 -5.92
CA ARG A 42 0.02 14.70 -5.13
C ARG A 42 1.40 14.90 -4.54
N GLU A 43 1.82 16.16 -4.40
CA GLU A 43 3.14 16.52 -3.86
C GLU A 43 3.36 15.99 -2.44
N GLY A 44 2.30 15.90 -1.63
CA GLY A 44 2.32 15.37 -0.26
C GLY A 44 1.98 13.88 -0.11
N VAL A 45 1.91 13.11 -1.21
CA VAL A 45 1.48 11.70 -1.27
C VAL A 45 0.00 11.48 -0.92
N ILE A 46 -0.48 12.02 0.20
CA ILE A 46 -1.87 11.91 0.65
C ILE A 46 -2.83 12.39 -0.45
N GLY A 47 -3.83 11.56 -0.76
CA GLY A 47 -4.79 11.77 -1.84
C GLY A 47 -4.29 11.37 -3.23
N SER A 48 -3.09 10.81 -3.36
CA SER A 48 -2.64 10.20 -4.61
C SER A 48 -3.48 8.96 -4.91
N LYS A 49 -3.82 8.78 -6.19
CA LYS A 49 -4.70 7.71 -6.67
C LYS A 49 -4.01 6.86 -7.70
N TYR A 50 -4.21 5.55 -7.56
CA TYR A 50 -3.61 4.53 -8.40
C TYR A 50 -4.69 3.56 -8.88
N GLN A 51 -4.69 3.25 -10.17
CA GLN A 51 -5.45 2.13 -10.69
C GLN A 51 -4.63 0.86 -10.51
N GLN A 52 -5.13 -0.08 -9.72
CA GLN A 52 -4.49 -1.38 -9.54
C GLN A 52 -5.38 -2.47 -10.11
N LYS A 53 -4.81 -3.37 -10.91
CA LYS A 53 -5.45 -4.63 -11.28
C LYS A 53 -4.90 -5.74 -10.41
N PHE A 54 -5.76 -6.37 -9.63
CA PHE A 54 -5.43 -7.48 -8.74
C PHE A 54 -5.93 -8.80 -9.31
N LYS A 55 -5.13 -9.86 -9.16
CA LYS A 55 -5.46 -11.21 -9.62
C LYS A 55 -5.44 -12.18 -8.45
N GLU A 56 -6.59 -12.80 -8.20
CA GLU A 56 -6.72 -13.89 -7.23
C GLU A 56 -7.24 -15.14 -7.95
N GLY A 57 -6.33 -16.10 -8.14
CA GLY A 57 -6.59 -17.28 -8.96
C GLY A 57 -6.96 -16.90 -10.40
N LYS A 58 -8.21 -17.14 -10.79
CA LYS A 58 -8.75 -16.81 -12.13
C LYS A 58 -9.47 -15.46 -12.18
N ARG A 59 -9.73 -14.83 -11.03
CA ARG A 59 -10.49 -13.57 -10.94
C ARG A 59 -9.53 -12.40 -11.05
N GLU A 60 -9.85 -11.46 -11.93
CA GLU A 60 -9.12 -10.21 -12.07
C GLU A 60 -10.08 -9.05 -11.77
N GLU A 61 -9.66 -8.16 -10.89
CA GLU A 61 -10.43 -6.98 -10.52
C GLU A 61 -9.57 -5.73 -10.60
N THR A 62 -10.21 -4.61 -10.93
CA THR A 62 -9.56 -3.32 -11.02
C THR A 62 -10.14 -2.39 -9.97
N TYR A 63 -9.26 -1.78 -9.17
CA TYR A 63 -9.61 -0.87 -8.09
C TYR A 63 -8.91 0.47 -8.24
N ILE A 64 -9.52 1.49 -7.65
CA ILE A 64 -8.86 2.77 -7.37
C ILE A 64 -8.38 2.70 -5.93
N VAL A 65 -7.07 2.80 -5.76
CA VAL A 65 -6.40 2.83 -4.46
C VAL A 65 -5.97 4.26 -4.18
N GLU A 66 -6.26 4.74 -2.98
CA GLU A 66 -5.92 6.09 -2.53
C GLU A 66 -5.01 6.02 -1.31
N ASP A 67 -3.95 6.83 -1.29
CA ASP A 67 -3.13 7.04 -0.08
C ASP A 67 -3.90 7.97 0.88
N LEU A 68 -4.28 7.45 2.06
CA LEU A 68 -5.06 8.15 3.08
C LEU A 68 -4.19 8.80 4.15
N GLU A 69 -3.09 8.14 4.54
CA GLU A 69 -2.15 8.64 5.55
C GLU A 69 -0.72 8.35 5.07
N TYR A 70 0.20 9.29 5.28
CA TYR A 70 1.60 9.11 4.92
C TYR A 70 2.52 9.81 5.92
N GLU A 71 3.52 9.09 6.41
CA GLU A 71 4.60 9.64 7.23
C GLU A 71 5.92 8.96 6.85
N SER A 72 6.99 9.75 6.73
CA SER A 72 8.34 9.23 6.48
C SER A 72 9.36 10.05 7.25
N THR A 73 9.64 9.63 8.49
CA THR A 73 10.68 10.20 9.35
C THR A 73 11.87 9.24 9.45
N GLU A 74 12.92 9.63 10.18
CA GLU A 74 14.12 8.79 10.38
C GLU A 74 13.84 7.55 11.27
N THR A 75 12.79 7.62 12.09
CA THR A 75 12.47 6.59 13.11
C THR A 75 11.15 5.88 12.85
N MET A 76 10.28 6.46 12.02
CA MET A 76 8.96 5.91 11.70
C MET A 76 8.62 6.11 10.23
N LYS A 77 8.08 5.06 9.61
CA LYS A 77 7.46 5.13 8.28
C LYS A 77 6.02 4.64 8.40
N HIS A 78 5.10 5.33 7.75
CA HIS A 78 3.69 4.97 7.74
C HIS A 78 3.09 5.24 6.37
N ASN A 79 2.32 4.28 5.86
CA ASN A 79 1.39 4.51 4.75
C ASN A 79 0.10 3.75 5.04
N LYS A 80 -1.03 4.43 4.90
CA LYS A 80 -2.35 3.84 4.90
C LYS A 80 -3.00 4.06 3.54
N ILE A 81 -3.49 2.99 2.95
CA ILE A 81 -4.22 3.01 1.69
C ILE A 81 -5.68 2.61 1.90
N GLY A 82 -6.57 3.16 1.06
CA GLY A 82 -7.99 2.82 1.01
C GLY A 82 -8.44 2.45 -0.40
N PHE A 83 -9.37 1.51 -0.50
CA PHE A 83 -10.04 1.15 -1.75
C PHE A 83 -11.41 0.52 -1.50
N THR A 84 -12.27 0.56 -2.52
CA THR A 84 -13.62 -0.01 -2.45
C THR A 84 -13.74 -1.27 -3.30
N VAL A 85 -14.07 -2.39 -2.68
CA VAL A 85 -14.39 -3.65 -3.34
C VAL A 85 -15.89 -3.72 -3.64
N ALA A 86 -16.24 -4.20 -4.83
CA ALA A 86 -17.63 -4.37 -5.26
C ALA A 86 -18.53 -3.12 -5.11
N LYS A 87 -17.94 -1.92 -5.11
CA LYS A 87 -18.61 -0.61 -4.90
C LYS A 87 -19.36 -0.48 -3.56
N SER A 88 -19.12 -1.38 -2.60
CA SER A 88 -19.91 -1.43 -1.36
C SER A 88 -19.08 -1.75 -0.12
N LEU A 89 -17.91 -2.36 -0.27
CA LEU A 89 -17.04 -2.71 0.84
C LEU A 89 -15.81 -1.81 0.84
N GLU A 90 -15.70 -0.93 1.82
CA GLU A 90 -14.50 -0.14 2.08
C GLU A 90 -13.44 -0.99 2.78
N VAL A 91 -12.23 -0.98 2.23
CA VAL A 91 -11.08 -1.70 2.77
C VAL A 91 -9.95 -0.70 2.97
N GLU A 92 -9.35 -0.74 4.15
CA GLU A 92 -8.15 0.01 4.48
C GLU A 92 -7.01 -0.94 4.84
N ALA A 93 -5.80 -0.63 4.39
CA ALA A 93 -4.59 -1.33 4.77
C ALA A 93 -3.54 -0.32 5.22
N ALA A 94 -2.93 -0.57 6.38
CA ALA A 94 -1.91 0.28 6.96
C ALA A 94 -0.61 -0.49 7.15
N PHE A 95 0.50 0.12 6.79
CA PHE A 95 1.85 -0.40 6.98
C PHE A 95 2.63 0.60 7.82
N THR A 96 3.14 0.14 8.96
CA THR A 96 3.96 0.95 9.86
C THR A 96 5.29 0.25 10.09
N LEU A 97 6.38 0.96 9.86
CA LEU A 97 7.73 0.55 10.22
C LEU A 97 8.23 1.45 11.35
N ILE A 98 8.76 0.83 12.40
CA ILE A 98 9.35 1.53 13.54
C ILE A 98 10.80 1.06 13.66
N LYS A 99 11.72 2.01 13.77
CA LYS A 99 13.13 1.73 14.03
C LYS A 99 13.28 1.31 15.49
N LEU A 100 13.79 0.11 15.72
CA LEU A 100 14.09 -0.45 17.04
C LEU A 100 15.50 -0.10 17.52
#